data_AF-A0A5R2MVB0-F1
#
_entry.id   AF-A0A5R2MVB0-F1
#
_cell.length_a   1.000
_cell.length_b   1.000
_cell.length_c   1.000
_cell.angle_alpha   90.00
_cell.angle_beta   90.00
_cell.angle_gamma   90.00
#
_symmetry.space_group_name_H-M   'P 1'
#
loop_
_entity.id
_entity.type
_entity.pdbx_description
1 polymer ?
#
loop_
_entity_poly.entity_id
_entity_poly.type
_entity_poly.pdbx_seq_one_letter_code
_entity_poly.pdbx_strand_id
1 'polypeptide(L)' 'MISIGLVLVAWELYANHSGIKPTVLPAPSRVFEQAMLNRDALLDNAIPTIRATLIGFACSLSAAFALSMLVDFF' A
#
# COMPACT_ATOMS: atom_id res chain seq x y z
N MET A 1 0.97 18.81 7.79
CA MET A 1 1.24 17.67 8.70
C MET A 1 0.25 17.59 9.87
N ILE A 2 -0.17 18.72 10.47
CA ILE A 2 -1.11 18.74 11.62
C ILE A 2 -2.46 18.08 11.31
N SER A 3 -2.99 18.24 10.10
CA SER A 3 -4.32 17.73 9.72
C SER A 3 -4.42 16.20 9.77
N ILE A 4 -3.37 15.49 9.35
CA ILE A 4 -3.34 14.02 9.36
C ILE A 4 -3.29 13.51 10.80
N GLY A 5 -2.46 14.13 11.64
CA GLY A 5 -2.38 13.79 13.06
C GLY A 5 -3.72 13.97 13.77
N LEU A 6 -4.44 15.06 13.50
CA LEU A 6 -5.78 15.30 14.05
C LEU A 6 -6.79 14.22 13.64
N VAL A 7 -6.79 13.81 12.37
CA VAL A 7 -7.67 12.74 11.87
C VAL A 7 -7.35 11.41 12.55
N LEU A 8 -6.06 11.06 12.69
CA LEU A 8 -5.65 9.82 13.36
C LEU A 8 -6.04 9.81 14.84
N VAL A 9 -5.89 10.94 15.55
CA VAL A 9 -6.30 11.07 16.94
C VAL A 9 -7.82 10.99 17.08
N ALA A 10 -8.58 11.66 16.21
CA ALA A 10 -10.04 11.57 16.21
C ALA A 10 -10.51 10.13 15.94
N TRP A 11 -9.85 9.42 15.02
CA TRP A 11 -10.13 8.01 14.74
C TRP A 11 -9.79 7.11 15.93
N GLU A 12 -8.63 7.28 16.56
CA GLU A 12 -8.24 6.54 17.77
C GLU A 12 -9.26 6.73 18.89
N LEU A 13 -9.67 7.97 19.15
CA LEU A 13 -10.68 8.29 20.16
C LEU A 13 -12.02 7.65 19.81
N TYR A 14 -12.46 7.74 18.56
CA TYR A 14 -13.71 7.16 18.10
C TYR A 14 -13.69 5.62 18.19
N ALA A 15 -12.62 4.97 17.74
CA ALA A 15 -12.49 3.51 17.80
C ALA A 15 -12.51 2.99 19.24
N ASN A 16 -11.89 3.71 20.19
CA ASN A 16 -11.84 3.30 21.59
C ASN A 16 -13.12 3.63 22.38
N HIS A 17 -13.84 4.71 22.06
CA HIS A 17 -15.03 5.15 22.81
C HIS A 17 -16.38 4.74 22.19
N SER A 18 -16.42 4.37 20.90
CA SER A 18 -17.67 4.04 20.20
C SER A 18 -18.30 2.69 20.62
N GLY A 19 -17.59 1.86 21.38
CA GLY A 19 -18.04 0.52 21.75
C GLY A 19 -18.09 -0.47 20.57
N ILE A 20 -17.60 -0.06 19.39
CA ILE A 20 -17.49 -0.93 18.21
C ILE A 20 -16.43 -2.00 18.51
N LYS A 21 -16.71 -3.25 18.12
CA LYS A 21 -15.75 -4.34 18.31
C LYS A 21 -14.44 -4.00 17.58
N PRO A 22 -13.27 -4.23 18.21
CA PRO A 22 -11.97 -3.93 17.59
C PRO A 22 -11.68 -4.69 16.29
N THR A 23 -12.43 -5.76 16.01
CA THR A 23 -12.35 -6.52 14.76
C THR A 23 -13.03 -5.82 13.59
N VAL A 24 -13.97 -4.90 13.87
CA VAL A 24 -14.70 -4.13 12.85
C VAL A 24 -14.04 -2.76 12.67
N LEU A 25 -13.66 -2.11 13.78
CA LEU A 25 -12.94 -0.84 13.75
C LEU A 25 -11.74 -0.88 14.69
N PRO A 26 -10.58 -1.38 14.21
CA PRO A 26 -9.35 -1.33 14.99
C PRO A 26 -8.88 0.11 15.12
N ALA A 27 -8.36 0.45 16.31
CA ALA A 27 -7.71 1.72 16.52
C ALA A 27 -6.41 1.80 15.69
N PRO A 28 -6.04 2.95 15.12
CA PRO A 28 -4.85 3.09 14.28
C PRO A 28 -3.56 2.65 15.01
N SER A 29 -3.47 2.81 16.33
CA SER A 29 -2.38 2.26 17.15
C SER A 29 -2.25 0.73 17.01
N ARG A 30 -3.37 0.00 17.07
CA ARG A 30 -3.41 -1.45 16.89
C ARG A 30 -3.11 -1.88 15.47
N VAL A 31 -3.57 -1.12 14.48
CA VAL A 31 -3.24 -1.40 13.06
C VAL A 31 -1.73 -1.35 12.88
N PHE A 32 -1.07 -0.35 13.45
CA PHE A 32 0.38 -0.21 13.38
C PHE A 32 1.10 -1.35 14.12
N GLU A 33 0.64 -1.70 15.32
CA GLU A 33 1.19 -2.83 16.09
C GLU A 33 1.06 -4.16 15.31
N GLN A 34 -0.12 -4.45 14.75
CA GLN A 34 -0.36 -5.65 13.95
C GLN A 34 0.49 -5.66 12.67
N ALA A 35 0.68 -4.50 12.03
CA ALA A 35 1.53 -4.38 10.86
C ALA A 35 3.00 -4.64 11.20
N MET A 36 3.47 -4.19 12.36
CA MET A 36 4.85 -4.44 12.80
C MET A 36 5.07 -5.92 13.18
N LEU A 37 4.10 -6.53 13.87
CA LEU A 37 4.15 -7.94 14.27
C LEU A 37 4.10 -8.87 13.07
N ASN A 38 3.26 -8.58 12.08
CA ASN A 38 3.08 -9.41 10.88
C ASN A 38 3.82 -8.88 9.66
N ARG A 39 4.89 -8.09 9.86
CA ARG A 39 5.62 -7.43 8.77
C ARG A 39 6.16 -8.45 7.76
N ASP A 40 6.62 -9.61 8.22
CA ASP A 40 7.22 -10.62 7.35
C ASP A 40 6.14 -11.23 6.44
N ALA A 41 4.96 -11.53 7.00
CA ALA A 41 3.80 -11.97 6.22
C ALA A 41 3.30 -10.88 5.24
N LEU A 42 3.32 -9.61 5.64
CA LEU A 42 2.98 -8.49 4.75
C LEU A 42 3.97 -8.39 3.58
N LEU A 43 5.26 -8.52 3.85
CA LEU A 43 6.30 -8.47 2.82
C LEU A 43 6.22 -9.67 1.88
N ASP A 44 5.99 -10.87 2.41
CA ASP A 44 5.81 -12.09 1.59
C ASP A 44 4.66 -11.97 0.58
N ASN A 45 3.61 -11.21 0.92
CA ASN A 45 2.49 -10.97 0.00
C ASN A 45 2.68 -9.71 -0.88
N ALA A 46 3.37 -8.69 -0.37
CA ALA A 46 3.60 -7.45 -1.10
C ALA A 46 4.65 -7.61 -2.21
N ILE A 47 5.74 -8.36 -1.94
CA ILE A 47 6.86 -8.52 -2.87
C ILE A 47 6.42 -9.13 -4.20
N PRO A 48 5.65 -10.24 -4.25
CA PRO A 48 5.18 -10.81 -5.52
C PRO A 48 4.35 -9.82 -6.34
N THR A 49 3.48 -9.04 -5.69
CA THR A 49 2.62 -8.04 -6.34
C THR A 49 3.46 -6.91 -6.96
N ILE A 50 4.44 -6.40 -6.21
CA ILE A 50 5.36 -5.36 -6.70
C ILE A 50 6.17 -5.90 -7.88
N ARG A 51 6.70 -7.13 -7.77
CA ARG A 51 7.47 -7.76 -8.86
C ARG A 51 6.65 -7.92 -10.12
N ALA A 52 5.43 -8.46 -10.01
CA ALA A 52 4.53 -8.63 -11.16
C ALA A 52 4.23 -7.29 -11.84
N THR A 53 3.94 -6.25 -11.05
CA THR A 53 3.65 -4.89 -11.56
C THR A 53 4.87 -4.30 -12.26
N LEU A 54 6.06 -4.41 -11.67
CA LEU A 54 7.30 -3.89 -12.25
C LEU A 54 7.70 -4.63 -13.53
N ILE A 55 7.54 -5.95 -13.57
CA ILE A 55 7.82 -6.76 -14.77
C ILE A 55 6.85 -6.37 -15.89
N GLY A 56 5.55 -6.26 -15.59
CA GLY A 56 4.55 -5.83 -16.57
C GLY A 56 4.83 -4.42 -17.11
N PHE A 57 5.16 -3.48 -16.22
CA PHE A 57 5.53 -2.12 -16.60
C PHE A 57 6.79 -2.08 -17.46
N ALA A 58 7.85 -2.80 -17.06
CA ALA A 58 9.10 -2.87 -17.81
C ALA A 58 8.88 -3.48 -19.20
N CYS A 59 8.10 -4.55 -19.30
CA CYS A 59 7.75 -5.18 -20.57
C CYS A 59 7.02 -4.19 -21.50
N SER A 60 6.03 -3.47 -20.98
CA SER A 60 5.33 -2.42 -21.73
C SER A 60 6.28 -1.31 -22.19
N LEU A 61 7.19 -0.86 -21.32
CA LEU A 61 8.14 0.20 -21.65
C LEU A 61 9.13 -0.25 -22.73
N SER A 62 9.64 -1.47 -22.64
CA SER A 62 10.50 -2.06 -23.66
C SER A 62 9.80 -2.18 -25.00
N ALA A 63 8.55 -2.64 -25.02
CA ALA A 63 7.75 -2.73 -26.25
C ALA A 63 7.50 -1.34 -26.86
N ALA A 64 7.15 -0.34 -26.04
CA ALA A 64 6.95 1.03 -26.48
C ALA A 64 8.22 1.62 -27.12
N PHE A 65 9.38 1.42 -26.49
CA PHE A 65 10.65 1.89 -27.06
C PHE A 65 11.05 1.15 -28.33
N ALA A 66 10.89 -0.17 -28.39
CA ALA A 66 11.19 -0.94 -29.60
C ALA A 66 10.32 -0.48 -30.78
N LEU A 67 9.03 -0.23 -30.54
CA LEU A 67 8.12 0.28 -31.55
C LEU A 67 8.47 1.72 -31.95
N SER A 68 8.81 2.60 -31.01
CA SER A 68 9.25 3.97 -31.30
C SER A 68 10.51 3.97 -32.17
N MET A 69 11.54 3.19 -31.81
CA MET A 69 12.74 3.05 -32.62
C MET A 69 12.42 2.54 -34.02
N LEU A 70 11.56 1.52 -34.14
CA LEU A 70 11.18 0.99 -35.44
C LEU A 70 10.52 2.07 -36.31
N VAL A 71 9.68 2.93 -35.74
CA VAL A 71 9.04 4.03 -36.47
C VAL A 71 10.02 5.16 -36.78
N ASP A 72 10.94 5.48 -35.88
CA ASP A 72 11.89 6.58 -36.07
C ASP A 72 12.94 6.28 -37.16
N PHE A 73 13.30 5.01 -37.35
CA PHE A 73 14.33 4.58 -38.30
C PHE A 73 13.80 4.10 -39.66
N PHE A 74 12.48 3.93 -39.83
CA PHE A 74 11.86 3.39 -41.05
C PHE A 74 10.96 4.44 -41.73
#